data_AF-A0A817QLM8-F1
#
_entry.id   AF-A0A817QLM8-F1
#
_cell.length_a   1.000
_cell.length_b   1.000
_cell.length_c   1.000
_cell.angle_alpha   90.00
_cell.angle_beta   90.00
_cell.angle_gamma   90.00
#
_symmetry.space_group_name_H-M   'P 1'
#
loop_
_entity.id
_entity.type
_entity.pdbx_description
1 polymer ?
#
loop_
_entity_poly.entity_id
_entity_poly.type
_entity_poly.pdbx_seq_one_letter_code
_entity_poly.pdbx_strand_id
1 'polypeptide(L)'
;MCDPLPHRFHCSTDQRCLPRRFLMDYTQQCADGSDEALGFRCTKSPSENCDILAGRHDINKETTFAIICNGIQETRPKFNGDDTDETDCDDYPCVTRYTRCNGVWNCVDGRDELFCDNTLSSTYCDVQRAEFFCLQSINHMIEYCASVQKINDAEVNCLGSSDEREFCRKRHPFDYARRYKCKSTCLRDDEYILCKSCR
;
A
#
# COMPACT_ATOMS: atom_id res chain seq x y z
N MET A 1 -28.71 -11.26 15.06
CA MET A 1 -27.49 -12.09 15.12
C MET A 1 -26.65 -11.69 13.93
N CYS A 2 -25.45 -11.17 14.17
CA CYS A 2 -24.50 -11.02 13.09
C CYS A 2 -24.22 -12.38 12.48
N ASP A 3 -24.45 -12.53 11.18
CA ASP A 3 -23.79 -13.61 10.46
C ASP A 3 -22.28 -13.38 10.58
N PRO A 4 -21.49 -14.38 10.99
CA PRO A 4 -20.05 -14.28 11.18
C PRO A 4 -19.35 -14.23 9.82
N LEU A 5 -19.61 -13.15 9.07
CA LEU A 5 -18.89 -12.85 7.86
C LEU A 5 -17.49 -12.37 8.27
N PRO A 6 -16.41 -13.03 7.81
CA PRO A 6 -15.05 -12.75 8.27
C PRO A 6 -14.63 -11.30 8.07
N HIS A 7 -15.25 -10.59 7.13
CA HIS A 7 -14.90 -9.23 6.71
C HIS A 7 -15.47 -8.12 7.59
N ARG A 8 -16.30 -8.46 8.61
CA ARG A 8 -16.74 -7.48 9.61
C ARG A 8 -16.04 -7.75 10.93
N PHE A 9 -15.56 -6.69 11.55
CA PHE A 9 -15.07 -6.78 12.91
C PHE A 9 -16.26 -6.96 13.84
N HIS A 10 -16.28 -8.06 14.58
CA HIS A 10 -17.28 -8.30 15.60
C HIS A 10 -16.78 -7.69 16.91
N CYS A 11 -17.53 -6.72 17.45
CA CYS A 11 -17.22 -6.13 18.75
C CYS A 11 -17.18 -7.22 19.84
N SER A 12 -16.27 -7.14 20.80
CA SER A 12 -16.10 -8.25 21.77
C SER A 12 -17.27 -8.40 22.74
N THR A 13 -17.96 -7.29 23.04
CA THR A 13 -19.09 -7.23 23.98
C THR A 13 -20.44 -7.00 23.32
N ASP A 14 -20.47 -6.37 22.16
CA ASP A 14 -21.71 -6.11 21.41
C ASP A 14 -21.87 -7.09 20.25
N GLN A 15 -23.12 -7.49 19.95
CA GLN A 15 -23.43 -8.22 18.70
C GLN A 15 -23.41 -7.32 17.45
N ARG A 16 -22.59 -6.26 17.48
CA ARG A 16 -22.45 -5.30 16.40
C ARG A 16 -21.27 -5.71 15.52
N CYS A 17 -21.48 -5.61 14.21
CA CYS A 17 -20.47 -5.90 13.22
C CYS A 17 -20.12 -4.65 12.45
N LEU A 18 -18.86 -4.23 12.62
CA LEU A 18 -18.34 -3.04 11.99
C LEU A 18 -17.66 -3.39 10.67
N PRO A 19 -17.89 -2.62 9.60
CA PRO A 19 -16.97 -2.59 8.48
C PRO A 19 -15.54 -2.37 8.99
N ARG A 20 -14.55 -3.10 8.47
CA ARG A 20 -13.18 -3.08 8.98
C ARG A 20 -12.48 -1.71 8.89
N ARG A 21 -13.00 -0.75 8.11
CA ARG A 21 -12.51 0.64 8.10
C ARG A 21 -12.67 1.38 9.44
N PHE A 22 -13.57 0.90 10.28
CA PHE A 22 -13.83 1.42 11.62
C PHE A 22 -12.87 0.82 12.66
N LEU A 23 -11.95 -0.04 12.23
CA LEU A 23 -10.88 -0.51 13.12
C LEU A 23 -9.79 0.56 13.20
N MET A 24 -9.44 0.94 14.42
CA MET A 24 -8.40 1.92 14.75
C MET A 24 -8.59 3.29 14.09
N ASP A 25 -9.83 3.68 13.79
CA ASP A 25 -10.14 4.92 13.09
C ASP A 25 -10.20 6.15 14.01
N TYR A 26 -9.76 6.00 15.26
CA TYR A 26 -9.82 6.96 16.38
C TYR A 26 -11.23 7.33 16.82
N THR A 27 -12.24 6.65 16.30
CA THR A 27 -13.60 6.76 16.78
C THR A 27 -14.03 5.43 17.37
N GLN A 28 -14.70 5.49 18.53
CA GLN A 28 -15.17 4.29 19.20
C GLN A 28 -16.55 3.94 18.64
N GLN A 29 -16.68 2.86 17.88
CA GLN A 29 -17.95 2.33 17.39
C GLN A 29 -18.42 1.07 18.15
N CYS A 30 -17.50 0.30 18.73
CA CYS A 30 -17.82 -0.75 19.69
C CYS A 30 -17.96 -0.17 21.10
N ALA A 31 -18.97 -0.61 21.88
CA ALA A 31 -19.15 -0.09 23.25
C ALA A 31 -17.95 -0.40 24.17
N ASP A 32 -17.19 -1.46 23.89
CA ASP A 32 -15.95 -1.80 24.59
C ASP A 32 -14.69 -1.16 24.03
N GLY A 33 -14.76 -0.45 22.90
CA GLY A 33 -13.58 0.11 22.22
C GLY A 33 -12.64 -0.95 21.65
N SER A 34 -13.11 -2.18 21.46
CA SER A 34 -12.29 -3.28 20.90
C SER A 34 -11.88 -3.05 19.45
N ASP A 35 -12.63 -2.23 18.72
CA ASP A 35 -12.33 -1.71 17.39
C ASP A 35 -11.09 -0.80 17.37
N GLU A 36 -10.87 -0.03 18.45
CA GLU A 36 -9.72 0.87 18.58
C GLU A 36 -8.52 0.25 19.30
N ALA A 37 -8.70 -0.92 19.93
CA ALA A 37 -7.69 -1.56 20.77
C ALA A 37 -6.69 -2.45 20.00
N LEU A 38 -6.94 -2.76 18.73
CA LEU A 38 -6.13 -3.68 17.92
C LEU A 38 -4.94 -3.01 17.21
N GLY A 39 -4.09 -2.31 17.97
CA GLY A 39 -2.92 -1.60 17.42
C GLY A 39 -1.70 -2.49 17.19
N PHE A 40 -1.34 -2.76 15.92
CA PHE A 40 0.00 -3.21 15.55
C PHE A 40 0.94 -2.01 15.39
N ARG A 41 2.02 -1.97 16.16
CA ARG A 41 3.08 -0.95 16.04
C ARG A 41 4.28 -1.56 15.32
N CYS A 42 4.39 -1.37 14.02
CA CYS A 42 5.62 -1.72 13.28
C CYS A 42 6.63 -0.56 13.40
N THR A 43 7.67 -0.73 14.22
CA THR A 43 8.84 0.16 14.19
C THR A 43 9.82 -0.33 13.13
N LYS A 44 10.12 0.51 12.13
CA LYS A 44 11.10 0.22 11.07
C LYS A 44 12.44 -0.26 11.66
N SER A 45 12.96 -1.41 11.22
CA SER A 45 14.39 -1.69 11.29
C SER A 45 14.87 -2.57 10.13
N PRO A 46 16.18 -2.57 9.80
CA PRO A 46 16.75 -3.18 8.59
C PRO A 46 16.94 -4.71 8.65
N SER A 47 16.51 -5.37 9.73
CA SER A 47 16.67 -6.82 9.93
C SER A 47 15.32 -7.53 9.88
N GLU A 48 15.28 -8.63 9.14
CA GLU A 48 14.11 -9.39 8.69
C GLU A 48 13.24 -10.04 9.80
N ASN A 49 12.59 -9.30 10.69
CA ASN A 49 11.45 -9.82 11.46
C ASN A 49 10.56 -8.72 12.05
N CYS A 50 9.23 -8.94 12.00
CA CYS A 50 8.25 -8.18 12.77
C CYS A 50 8.02 -8.89 14.11
N ASP A 51 8.48 -8.30 15.22
CA ASP A 51 8.17 -8.83 16.55
C ASP A 51 6.75 -8.42 17.01
N ILE A 52 6.03 -9.40 17.53
CA ILE A 52 4.61 -9.36 17.93
C ILE A 52 4.46 -8.89 19.38
N LEU A 53 3.57 -7.93 19.64
CA LEU A 53 2.95 -7.70 20.95
C LEU A 53 1.43 -7.63 20.73
N ALA A 54 0.55 -8.52 21.18
CA ALA A 54 0.68 -9.75 21.94
C ALA A 54 -0.55 -10.63 21.61
N GLY A 55 -0.41 -11.96 21.70
CA GLY A 55 -1.57 -12.86 21.76
C GLY A 55 -1.72 -13.85 20.61
N ARG A 56 -0.70 -14.69 20.39
CA ARG A 56 -0.82 -16.11 19.98
C ARG A 56 -1.96 -16.46 19.01
N HIS A 57 -1.85 -16.02 17.76
CA HIS A 57 -2.47 -16.70 16.61
C HIS A 57 -1.50 -16.65 15.41
N ASP A 58 -1.48 -17.73 14.63
CA ASP A 58 -0.44 -18.09 13.66
C ASP A 58 -0.09 -16.98 12.64
N ILE A 59 1.20 -16.65 12.62
CA ILE A 59 1.90 -15.65 11.80
C ILE A 59 1.98 -15.97 10.30
N ASN A 60 1.05 -16.75 9.75
CA ASN A 60 1.15 -17.27 8.38
C ASN A 60 -0.01 -16.94 7.45
N LYS A 61 -0.88 -15.95 7.77
CA LYS A 61 -1.72 -15.25 6.79
C LYS A 61 -2.65 -14.22 7.43
N GLU A 62 -2.10 -13.11 7.90
CA GLU A 62 -2.93 -11.98 8.31
C GLU A 62 -2.48 -10.75 7.53
N THR A 63 -3.21 -10.49 6.44
CA THR A 63 -3.29 -9.18 5.80
C THR A 63 -3.37 -8.12 6.87
N THR A 64 -2.39 -7.22 6.89
CA THR A 64 -2.48 -5.98 7.65
C THR A 64 -3.66 -5.19 7.09
N PHE A 65 -4.85 -5.28 7.72
CA PHE A 65 -6.14 -4.74 7.23
C PHE A 65 -6.14 -3.23 6.92
N ALA A 66 -5.05 -2.54 7.24
CA ALA A 66 -4.71 -1.21 6.77
C ALA A 66 -4.62 -1.08 5.24
N ILE A 67 -4.31 -2.17 4.53
CA ILE A 67 -4.07 -2.20 3.10
C ILE A 67 -5.19 -3.00 2.43
N ILE A 68 -6.07 -2.28 1.72
CA ILE A 68 -7.21 -2.81 0.96
C ILE A 68 -7.26 -2.14 -0.40
N CYS A 69 -7.98 -2.73 -1.36
CA CYS A 69 -8.19 -2.20 -2.70
C CYS A 69 -6.89 -1.82 -3.40
N ASN A 70 -5.82 -2.52 -3.03
CA ASN A 70 -4.50 -2.19 -3.47
C ASN A 70 -4.33 -2.74 -4.90
N GLY A 71 -5.05 -3.80 -5.30
CA GLY A 71 -4.91 -4.53 -6.56
C GLY A 71 -4.27 -5.91 -6.41
N ILE A 72 -4.04 -6.36 -5.18
CA ILE A 72 -3.53 -7.69 -4.81
C ILE A 72 -4.58 -8.30 -3.90
N GLN A 73 -5.23 -9.35 -4.37
CA GLN A 73 -6.16 -10.10 -3.53
C GLN A 73 -5.39 -10.94 -2.51
N GLU A 74 -5.29 -10.45 -1.28
CA GLU A 74 -4.56 -11.14 -0.22
C GLU A 74 -5.51 -12.02 0.62
N THR A 75 -6.80 -11.64 0.68
CA THR A 75 -7.85 -12.41 1.35
C THR A 75 -8.54 -13.39 0.40
N ARG A 76 -8.83 -14.61 0.88
CA ARG A 76 -9.61 -15.57 0.10
C ARG A 76 -11.11 -15.33 0.32
N PRO A 77 -11.94 -15.27 -0.73
CA PRO A 77 -13.39 -15.25 -0.58
C PRO A 77 -13.81 -16.55 0.12
N LYS A 78 -14.70 -16.46 1.11
CA LYS A 78 -15.20 -17.65 1.82
C LYS A 78 -16.56 -18.06 1.29
N PHE A 79 -16.67 -19.34 0.95
CA PHE A 79 -17.81 -20.27 0.71
C PHE A 79 -19.22 -19.75 0.34
N ASN A 80 -19.66 -18.56 0.73
CA ASN A 80 -20.97 -17.97 0.42
C ASN A 80 -20.92 -16.48 0.03
N GLY A 81 -19.73 -15.87 -0.07
CA GLY A 81 -19.56 -14.49 -0.56
C GLY A 81 -18.31 -14.35 -1.41
N ASP A 82 -18.42 -13.58 -2.49
CA ASP A 82 -17.33 -13.27 -3.43
C ASP A 82 -16.48 -12.07 -2.98
N ASP A 83 -16.79 -11.52 -1.80
CA ASP A 83 -16.15 -10.32 -1.26
C ASP A 83 -14.74 -10.60 -0.75
N THR A 84 -13.82 -9.70 -1.08
CA THR A 84 -12.41 -9.75 -0.70
C THR A 84 -11.94 -8.38 -0.23
N ASP A 85 -10.64 -8.24 0.03
CA ASP A 85 -9.97 -6.95 0.23
C ASP A 85 -9.97 -6.07 -1.03
N GLU A 86 -10.41 -6.59 -2.18
CA GLU A 86 -10.47 -5.92 -3.48
C GLU A 86 -11.91 -5.71 -4.00
N THR A 87 -12.92 -5.83 -3.12
CA THR A 87 -14.33 -5.56 -3.45
C THR A 87 -14.82 -4.26 -2.80
N ASP A 88 -15.86 -3.64 -3.39
CA ASP A 88 -16.45 -2.37 -2.93
C ASP A 88 -15.45 -1.20 -2.83
N CYS A 89 -14.44 -1.15 -3.70
CA CYS A 89 -13.38 -0.13 -3.66
C CYS A 89 -13.85 1.32 -3.91
N ASP A 90 -15.06 1.50 -4.46
CA ASP A 90 -15.71 2.81 -4.56
C ASP A 90 -16.09 3.35 -3.18
N ASP A 91 -16.57 2.47 -2.28
CA ASP A 91 -16.93 2.80 -0.91
C ASP A 91 -15.72 2.70 0.05
N TYR A 92 -14.75 1.85 -0.28
CA TYR A 92 -13.56 1.56 0.52
C TYR A 92 -12.28 1.75 -0.30
N PRO A 93 -11.89 2.99 -0.60
CA PRO A 93 -10.76 3.25 -1.47
C PRO A 93 -9.43 2.81 -0.83
N CYS A 94 -8.44 2.53 -1.68
CA CYS A 94 -7.09 2.16 -1.26
C CYS A 94 -6.39 3.22 -0.38
N VAL A 95 -6.68 4.50 -0.61
CA VAL A 95 -6.13 5.58 0.23
C VAL A 95 -6.88 5.60 1.56
N THR A 96 -6.24 5.02 2.57
CA THR A 96 -6.70 5.03 3.95
C THR A 96 -5.76 5.90 4.77
N ARG A 97 -6.16 6.20 6.01
CA ARG A 97 -5.28 6.83 7.00
C ARG A 97 -3.99 6.06 7.32
N TYR A 98 -3.91 4.77 6.95
CA TYR A 98 -2.73 3.93 7.18
C TYR A 98 -1.81 3.83 5.96
N THR A 99 -2.37 3.98 4.76
CA THR A 99 -1.62 3.95 3.49
C THR A 99 -1.19 5.34 3.06
N ARG A 100 -1.93 6.39 3.45
CA ARG A 100 -1.61 7.78 3.11
C ARG A 100 -0.23 8.20 3.65
N CYS A 101 0.67 8.57 2.75
CA CYS A 101 1.98 9.15 3.04
C CYS A 101 2.84 8.31 4.00
N ASN A 102 2.72 6.98 3.94
CA ASN A 102 3.46 6.09 4.81
C ASN A 102 4.85 5.72 4.23
N GLY A 103 5.15 6.22 3.03
CA GLY A 103 6.38 5.98 2.28
C GLY A 103 6.36 4.70 1.47
N VAL A 104 5.19 4.08 1.27
CA VAL A 104 5.01 2.85 0.50
C VAL A 104 3.93 3.09 -0.54
N TRP A 105 4.21 2.86 -1.83
CA TRP A 105 3.16 2.79 -2.86
C TRP A 105 2.34 1.52 -2.69
N ASN A 106 1.24 1.62 -1.94
CA ASN A 106 0.28 0.55 -1.77
C ASN A 106 -0.72 0.55 -2.92
N CYS A 107 -1.24 1.72 -3.30
CA CYS A 107 -2.21 1.83 -4.38
C CYS A 107 -1.56 1.57 -5.74
N VAL A 108 -2.35 1.02 -6.68
CA VAL A 108 -1.86 0.76 -8.05
C VAL A 108 -1.27 2.02 -8.64
N ASP A 109 -2.04 3.10 -8.65
CA ASP A 109 -1.69 4.43 -9.15
C ASP A 109 -0.84 5.25 -8.19
N GLY A 110 -0.44 4.67 -7.05
CA GLY A 110 0.46 5.31 -6.10
C GLY A 110 -0.09 6.57 -5.42
N ARG A 111 -1.40 6.83 -5.57
CA ARG A 111 -2.06 8.04 -5.08
C ARG A 111 -2.00 8.22 -3.57
N ASP A 112 -1.75 7.14 -2.82
CA ASP A 112 -1.52 7.15 -1.38
C ASP A 112 -0.26 7.93 -0.99
N GLU A 113 0.74 8.03 -1.88
CA GLU A 113 2.00 8.75 -1.65
C GLU A 113 2.15 10.05 -2.46
N LEU A 114 1.14 10.42 -3.25
CA LEU A 114 1.16 11.68 -4.01
C LEU A 114 0.77 12.87 -3.12
N PHE A 115 1.33 14.05 -3.36
CA PHE A 115 0.95 15.29 -2.66
C PHE A 115 1.06 15.20 -1.13
N CYS A 116 2.08 14.50 -0.64
CA CYS A 116 2.39 14.41 0.78
C CYS A 116 3.39 15.50 1.18
N ASP A 117 3.16 16.16 2.32
CA ASP A 117 4.13 17.10 2.88
C ASP A 117 5.45 16.40 3.18
N ASN A 118 6.57 17.09 2.94
CA ASN A 118 7.93 16.58 3.15
C ASN A 118 8.34 15.37 2.28
N THR A 119 7.74 15.21 1.10
CA THR A 119 8.20 14.22 0.10
C THR A 119 9.13 14.86 -0.94
N LEU A 120 9.89 14.02 -1.65
CA LEU A 120 10.67 14.48 -2.81
C LEU A 120 9.77 15.13 -3.87
N SER A 121 8.57 14.57 -4.11
CA SER A 121 7.58 15.18 -4.99
C SER A 121 7.15 16.56 -4.49
N SER A 122 6.80 16.73 -3.21
CA SER A 122 6.38 18.05 -2.71
C SER A 122 7.50 19.09 -2.63
N THR A 123 8.76 18.64 -2.48
CA THR A 123 9.91 19.54 -2.29
C THR A 123 10.38 20.16 -3.60
N TYR A 124 10.12 19.49 -4.72
CA TYR A 124 10.81 19.81 -5.96
C TYR A 124 9.92 19.65 -7.22
N CYS A 125 8.74 19.02 -7.11
CA CYS A 125 7.74 18.99 -8.19
C CYS A 125 6.57 19.94 -7.92
N ASP A 126 5.95 20.39 -9.01
CA ASP A 126 4.79 21.26 -8.93
C ASP A 126 3.53 20.42 -8.65
N VAL A 127 3.17 20.36 -7.37
CA VAL A 127 1.94 19.70 -6.92
C VAL A 127 0.69 20.29 -7.57
N GLN A 128 0.69 21.55 -8.00
CA GLN A 128 -0.46 22.18 -8.67
C GLN A 128 -0.63 21.69 -10.11
N ARG A 129 0.44 21.18 -10.73
CA ARG A 129 0.40 20.55 -12.06
C ARG A 129 0.16 19.05 -12.02
N ALA A 130 -0.12 18.51 -10.83
CA ALA A 130 -0.24 17.08 -10.63
C ALA A 130 1.02 16.34 -11.15
N GLU A 131 2.18 16.77 -10.69
CA GLU A 131 3.47 16.16 -11.01
C GLU A 131 4.01 15.33 -9.83
N PHE A 132 4.78 14.29 -10.13
CA PHE A 132 5.44 13.42 -9.16
C PHE A 132 6.92 13.26 -9.48
N PHE A 133 7.72 12.97 -8.44
CA PHE A 133 9.15 12.73 -8.61
C PHE A 133 9.40 11.47 -9.44
N CYS A 134 10.04 11.67 -10.58
CA CYS A 134 10.41 10.63 -11.53
C CYS A 134 11.92 10.61 -11.63
N LEU A 135 12.54 9.45 -11.45
CA LEU A 135 13.98 9.32 -11.63
C LEU A 135 14.27 9.28 -13.13
N GLN A 136 15.00 10.25 -13.69
CA GLN A 136 15.50 10.17 -15.05
C GLN A 136 17.02 10.36 -15.05
N SER A 137 17.76 9.46 -15.69
CA SER A 137 19.22 9.59 -15.84
C SER A 137 19.56 9.98 -17.26
N ILE A 138 19.99 11.22 -17.47
CA ILE A 138 20.71 11.60 -18.68
C ILE A 138 21.90 12.47 -18.27
N ASN A 139 23.10 11.88 -18.25
CA ASN A 139 24.37 12.60 -18.11
C ASN A 139 24.49 13.56 -16.90
N HIS A 140 24.07 13.12 -15.70
CA HIS A 140 24.05 13.93 -14.47
C HIS A 140 23.05 15.09 -14.44
N MET A 141 22.20 15.25 -15.46
CA MET A 141 20.94 15.99 -15.33
C MET A 141 19.82 14.99 -15.05
N ILE A 142 19.23 15.14 -13.87
CA ILE A 142 18.07 14.38 -13.43
C ILE A 142 16.83 15.18 -13.86
N GLU A 143 16.09 14.70 -14.86
CA GLU A 143 14.72 15.21 -15.09
C GLU A 143 13.90 14.78 -13.87
N TYR A 144 13.29 15.77 -13.21
CA TYR A 144 12.91 15.68 -11.80
C TYR A 144 11.42 15.32 -11.63
N CYS A 145 10.56 15.64 -12.60
CA CYS A 145 9.10 15.48 -12.48
C CYS A 145 8.46 14.87 -13.72
N ALA A 146 7.50 13.98 -13.51
CA ALA A 146 6.57 13.52 -14.54
C ALA A 146 5.13 13.82 -14.12
N SER A 147 4.21 13.93 -15.09
CA SER A 147 2.78 14.06 -14.80
C SER A 147 2.26 12.77 -14.17
N VAL A 148 1.40 12.85 -13.14
CA VAL A 148 0.76 11.69 -12.51
C VAL A 148 -0.05 10.84 -13.50
N GLN A 149 -0.42 11.40 -14.66
CA GLN A 149 -1.07 10.67 -15.75
C GLN A 149 -0.17 9.61 -16.40
N LYS A 150 1.14 9.69 -16.15
CA LYS A 150 2.15 8.73 -16.61
C LYS A 150 2.33 7.54 -15.68
N ILE A 151 1.58 7.47 -14.58
CA ILE A 151 1.65 6.34 -13.65
C ILE A 151 0.74 5.21 -14.15
N ASN A 152 1.32 4.04 -14.38
CA ASN A 152 0.65 2.86 -14.95
C ASN A 152 -0.09 3.13 -16.27
N ASP A 153 0.50 3.94 -17.16
CA ASP A 153 -0.01 4.20 -18.50
C ASP A 153 0.49 3.18 -19.55
N ALA A 154 1.18 2.13 -19.09
CA ALA A 154 1.82 1.09 -19.87
C ALA A 154 3.04 1.54 -20.70
N GLU A 155 3.48 2.80 -20.57
CA GLU A 155 4.73 3.31 -21.14
C GLU A 155 5.75 3.55 -20.03
N VAL A 156 6.96 3.00 -20.18
CA VAL A 156 8.04 3.30 -19.22
C VAL A 156 8.56 4.71 -19.49
N ASN A 157 8.23 5.66 -18.62
CA ASN A 157 8.70 7.04 -18.65
C ASN A 157 9.74 7.34 -17.57
N CYS A 158 9.75 6.55 -16.48
CA CYS A 158 10.72 6.70 -15.39
C CYS A 158 11.78 5.58 -15.36
N LEU A 159 12.97 5.92 -14.84
CA LEU A 159 14.07 4.98 -14.66
C LEU A 159 13.65 3.83 -13.75
N GLY A 160 13.99 2.62 -14.19
CA GLY A 160 13.62 1.42 -13.47
C GLY A 160 12.12 1.14 -13.51
N SER A 161 11.36 1.68 -14.48
CA SER A 161 9.92 1.44 -14.60
C SER A 161 9.19 1.87 -13.32
N SER A 162 9.67 2.94 -12.66
CA SER A 162 9.18 3.36 -11.34
C SER A 162 7.81 4.02 -11.40
N ASP A 163 7.33 4.35 -12.58
CA ASP A 163 5.97 4.73 -12.93
C ASP A 163 5.10 3.51 -13.28
N GLU A 164 5.72 2.48 -13.87
CA GLU A 164 5.08 1.23 -14.32
C GLU A 164 5.41 0.05 -13.39
N ARG A 165 5.03 0.13 -12.11
CA ARG A 165 5.49 -0.83 -11.07
C ARG A 165 4.75 -2.17 -11.07
N GLU A 166 3.67 -2.30 -11.83
CA GLU A 166 2.76 -3.45 -11.79
C GLU A 166 3.49 -4.80 -11.98
N PHE A 167 4.48 -4.85 -12.88
CA PHE A 167 5.25 -6.06 -13.17
C PHE A 167 5.96 -6.63 -11.92
N CYS A 168 6.71 -5.79 -11.21
CA CYS A 168 7.43 -6.21 -10.00
C CYS A 168 6.51 -6.37 -8.81
N ARG A 169 5.44 -5.57 -8.78
CA ARG A 169 4.41 -5.66 -7.77
C ARG A 169 3.70 -7.02 -7.77
N LYS A 170 3.24 -7.51 -8.93
CA LYS A 170 2.60 -8.83 -9.04
C LYS A 170 3.54 -9.98 -8.71
N ARG A 171 4.82 -9.85 -9.03
CA ARG A 171 5.84 -10.89 -8.78
C ARG A 171 6.27 -10.96 -7.31
N HIS A 172 6.23 -9.81 -6.63
CA HIS A 172 6.66 -9.67 -5.24
C HIS A 172 5.64 -8.89 -4.42
N PRO A 173 4.40 -9.39 -4.25
CA PRO A 173 3.29 -8.63 -3.67
C PRO A 173 3.62 -8.02 -2.30
N PHE A 174 4.31 -8.78 -1.45
CA PHE A 174 4.62 -8.38 -0.06
C PHE A 174 6.00 -7.69 0.12
N ASP A 175 6.82 -7.57 -0.93
CA ASP A 175 8.11 -6.87 -0.86
C ASP A 175 7.98 -5.49 -1.51
N TYR A 176 7.52 -4.53 -0.71
CA TYR A 176 7.22 -3.16 -1.15
C TYR A 176 8.44 -2.35 -1.58
N ALA A 177 9.64 -2.74 -1.17
CA ALA A 177 10.89 -2.13 -1.64
C ALA A 177 11.28 -2.66 -3.04
N ARG A 178 10.86 -3.87 -3.40
CA ARG A 178 11.21 -4.49 -4.67
C ARG A 178 10.22 -4.13 -5.77
N ARG A 179 10.32 -2.89 -6.26
CA ARG A 179 9.37 -2.36 -7.25
C ARG A 179 10.02 -1.85 -8.53
N TYR A 180 11.35 -1.72 -8.59
CA TYR A 180 12.05 -1.26 -9.79
C TYR A 180 12.30 -2.42 -10.73
N LYS A 181 11.90 -2.28 -11.99
CA LYS A 181 12.16 -3.25 -13.03
C LYS A 181 13.45 -2.90 -13.76
N CYS A 182 14.35 -3.88 -13.84
CA CYS A 182 15.52 -3.85 -14.69
C CYS A 182 15.48 -5.03 -15.67
N LYS A 183 15.18 -4.76 -16.94
CA LYS A 183 14.87 -5.80 -17.94
C LYS A 183 13.75 -6.73 -17.45
N SER A 184 14.06 -7.96 -17.07
CA SER A 184 13.12 -8.95 -16.53
C SER A 184 13.28 -9.20 -15.03
N THR A 185 14.10 -8.42 -14.34
CA THR A 185 14.44 -8.58 -12.92
C THR A 185 13.85 -7.45 -12.09
N CYS A 186 13.48 -7.77 -10.85
CA CYS A 186 12.94 -6.80 -9.90
C CYS A 186 13.96 -6.48 -8.81
N LEU A 187 14.30 -5.20 -8.71
CA LEU A 187 15.31 -4.61 -7.85
C LEU A 187 14.66 -3.82 -6.71
N ARG A 188 15.38 -3.73 -5.59
CA ARG A 188 15.03 -2.90 -4.44
C ARG A 188 15.53 -1.45 -4.59
N ASP A 189 15.05 -0.56 -3.72
CA ASP A 189 15.43 0.86 -3.65
C ASP A 189 16.95 1.11 -3.49
N ASP A 190 17.72 0.15 -2.98
CA ASP A 190 19.18 0.23 -2.85
C ASP A 190 19.93 -0.32 -4.07
N GLU A 191 19.23 -1.03 -4.97
CA GLU A 191 19.81 -1.76 -6.09
C GLU A 191 19.55 -1.07 -7.45
N TYR A 192 18.59 -0.15 -7.55
CA TYR A 192 18.16 0.41 -8.85
C TYR A 192 19.29 1.15 -9.60
N ILE A 193 20.28 1.71 -8.89
CA ILE A 193 21.46 2.39 -9.47
C ILE A 193 22.29 1.43 -10.33
N LEU A 194 22.21 0.12 -10.05
CA LEU A 194 22.91 -0.91 -10.83
C LEU A 194 22.28 -1.11 -12.21
N CYS A 195 21.06 -0.61 -12.43
CA CYS A 195 20.35 -0.76 -13.70
C CYS A 195 20.72 0.33 -14.71
N LYS A 196 21.72 0.03 -15.56
CA LYS A 196 22.21 0.95 -16.61
C LYS A 196 21.33 1.01 -17.89
N SER A 197 20.21 0.30 -17.95
CA SER A 197 19.55 -0.06 -19.23
C SER A 197 18.02 -0.07 -19.16
N CYS A 198 17.39 0.87 -18.44
CA CYS A 198 15.94 1.05 -18.49
C CYS A 198 15.61 2.36 -19.18
N ARG A 199 15.70 2.33 -20.51
CA ARG A 199 14.94 3.17 -21.42
C ARG A 199 14.37 2.26 -22.49
#